data_AF-H2UK08-F1
#
_entry.id   AF-H2UK08-F1
#
_cell.length_a   1.000
_cell.length_b   1.000
_cell.length_c   1.000
_cell.angle_alpha   90.00
_cell.angle_beta   90.00
_cell.angle_gamma   90.00
#
_symmetry.space_group_name_H-M   'P 1'
#
loop_
_entity.id
_entity.type
_entity.pdbx_description
1 polymer ?
#
loop_
_entity_poly.entity_id
_entity_poly.type
_entity_poly.pdbx_seq_one_letter_code
_entity_poly.pdbx_strand_id
1 'polypeptide(L)'
;MSIVRYCEVLAAEAVTCLNKALYHLKEIWEEIGIPEDQRLQRTNVVKNHVKGLLDMMIQEEESMRKRLITSIQACRAEMETLCLELQLPTFEEKGISMLQQEKNMRTEVEVLTKEKANRMQQLKILLEQDQDLCDILCSMPYGIAADSVPSVEQLESFQQHIQNQNEEKARRHAEFKALKKQIILYMEELDHIPETSIEKDVLCEDEDSFCLSRENITSLKLLICQLEERKAENEATCENHREKIQQLWDRLQVPQEEREAFNEHMVSSKKRNLEALRSEVQRLEELKLLNIHNVTDAIRSEIAVLWEKCFFSTEQRQAFTPYFSEDFTEELLSQHDAEIQRMKQHYEDHKELFDGVHQWEENWRHFQELEKKATDPTRFTNRGGNLLKEEKQRSELQKHLPKLEKKLKSEIEAWEGEHGREFLVNGQKFLQYVEEQWELYQIEKEREKQERHLKKSKQTEEDMLYGTIIRTPTKRRFLGTPTPNKSRKVSNLSLFERVVLRRTHPAPACPLF
;
A
#
# COMPACT_ATOMS: atom_id res chain seq x y z
N MET A 1 66.57 59.10 -70.72
CA MET A 1 67.19 59.84 -69.61
C MET A 1 66.53 59.37 -68.32
N SER A 2 67.26 59.20 -67.21
CA SER A 2 66.62 58.94 -65.91
C SER A 2 65.90 60.19 -65.42
N ILE A 3 64.84 60.04 -64.62
CA ILE A 3 64.05 61.18 -64.09
C ILE A 3 64.95 62.15 -63.32
N VAL A 4 65.92 61.63 -62.55
CA VAL A 4 66.95 62.42 -61.85
C VAL A 4 67.70 63.34 -62.82
N ARG A 5 68.20 62.81 -63.95
CA ARG A 5 68.88 63.60 -65.00
C ARG A 5 67.98 64.61 -65.70
N TYR A 6 66.67 64.39 -65.71
CA TYR A 6 65.71 65.35 -66.25
C TYR A 6 65.49 66.52 -65.29
N CYS A 7 65.36 66.24 -63.99
CA CYS A 7 65.31 67.28 -62.95
C CYS A 7 66.60 68.14 -62.91
N GLU A 8 67.77 67.52 -63.07
CA GLU A 8 69.06 68.22 -63.19
C GLU A 8 69.10 69.18 -64.38
N VAL A 9 68.56 68.77 -65.54
CA VAL A 9 68.46 69.61 -66.74
C VAL A 9 67.49 70.78 -66.51
N LEU A 10 66.31 70.53 -65.95
CA LEU A 10 65.33 71.58 -65.64
C LEU A 10 65.89 72.61 -64.64
N ALA A 11 66.67 72.18 -63.65
CA ALA A 11 67.35 73.08 -62.72
C ALA A 11 68.37 73.99 -63.44
N ALA A 12 69.14 73.44 -64.38
CA ALA A 12 70.09 74.22 -65.20
C ALA A 12 69.38 75.20 -66.16
N GLU A 13 68.24 74.80 -66.73
CA GLU A 13 67.40 75.68 -67.55
C GLU A 13 66.82 76.85 -66.73
N ALA A 14 66.33 76.57 -65.51
CA ALA A 14 65.80 77.61 -64.61
C ALA A 14 66.87 78.66 -64.24
N VAL A 15 68.10 78.23 -63.92
CA VAL A 15 69.24 79.14 -63.67
C VAL A 15 69.58 79.95 -64.93
N THR A 16 69.54 79.31 -66.11
CA THR A 16 69.80 79.99 -67.39
C THR A 16 68.72 81.03 -67.70
N CYS A 17 67.45 80.76 -67.39
CA CYS A 17 66.34 81.69 -67.55
C CYS A 17 66.50 82.92 -66.62
N LEU A 18 66.84 82.70 -65.35
CA LEU A 18 67.09 83.78 -64.39
C LEU A 18 68.25 84.68 -64.85
N ASN A 19 69.36 84.09 -65.32
CA ASN A 19 70.51 84.84 -65.82
C ASN A 19 70.17 85.70 -67.05
N LYS A 20 69.37 85.17 -67.99
CA LYS A 20 68.88 85.94 -69.15
C LYS A 20 67.99 87.11 -68.71
N ALA A 21 67.06 86.88 -67.78
CA ALA A 21 66.19 87.93 -67.26
C ALA A 21 66.96 89.04 -66.52
N LEU A 22 67.97 88.69 -65.72
CA LEU A 22 68.84 89.65 -65.04
C LEU A 22 69.72 90.45 -66.01
N TYR A 23 70.24 89.81 -67.07
CA TYR A 23 70.98 90.52 -68.12
C TYR A 23 70.09 91.52 -68.85
N HIS A 24 68.86 91.14 -69.20
CA HIS A 24 67.93 92.03 -69.88
C HIS A 24 67.46 93.20 -68.99
N LEU A 25 67.24 92.97 -67.69
CA LEU A 25 67.00 94.05 -66.74
C LEU A 25 68.17 95.03 -66.65
N LYS A 26 69.41 94.55 -66.76
CA LYS A 26 70.61 95.39 -66.80
C LYS A 26 70.64 96.26 -68.07
N GLU A 27 70.37 95.69 -69.25
CA GLU A 27 70.28 96.44 -70.52
C GLU A 27 69.26 97.58 -70.40
N ILE A 28 68.04 97.27 -69.94
CA ILE A 28 66.96 98.26 -69.73
C ILE A 28 67.39 99.37 -68.74
N TRP A 29 68.12 99.03 -67.67
CA TRP A 29 68.61 100.04 -66.73
C TRP A 29 69.75 100.91 -67.27
N GLU A 30 70.51 100.40 -68.23
CA GLU A 30 71.54 101.14 -68.97
C GLU A 30 70.90 102.11 -69.97
N GLU A 31 69.89 101.68 -70.73
CA GLU A 31 69.13 102.53 -71.65
C GLU A 31 68.39 103.68 -70.94
N ILE A 32 67.78 103.43 -69.78
CA ILE A 32 67.06 104.45 -69.00
C ILE A 32 68.02 105.37 -68.21
N GLY A 33 69.28 104.99 -68.04
CA GLY A 33 70.27 105.77 -67.29
C GLY A 33 70.09 105.74 -65.76
N ILE A 34 69.56 104.64 -65.20
CA ILE A 34 69.29 104.52 -63.76
C ILE A 34 70.62 104.45 -62.97
N PRO A 35 70.79 105.22 -61.87
CA PRO A 35 71.96 105.17 -60.99
C PRO A 35 72.25 103.79 -60.38
N GLU A 36 73.53 103.50 -60.12
CA GLU A 36 74.01 102.18 -59.68
C GLU A 36 73.47 101.75 -58.30
N ASP A 37 73.27 102.69 -57.38
CA ASP A 37 72.65 102.46 -56.07
C ASP A 37 71.20 101.96 -56.21
N GLN A 38 70.42 102.53 -57.15
CA GLN A 38 69.06 102.08 -57.43
C GLN A 38 69.03 100.73 -58.16
N ARG A 39 69.99 100.45 -59.06
CA ARG A 39 70.14 99.11 -59.68
C ARG A 39 70.47 98.06 -58.62
N LEU A 40 71.36 98.38 -57.68
CA LEU A 40 71.71 97.49 -56.56
C LEU A 40 70.50 97.23 -55.66
N GLN A 41 69.73 98.26 -55.30
CA GLN A 41 68.48 98.10 -54.54
C GLN A 41 67.48 97.17 -55.25
N ARG A 42 67.21 97.40 -56.55
CA ARG A 42 66.28 96.57 -57.34
C ARG A 42 66.76 95.13 -57.50
N THR A 43 68.06 94.92 -57.77
CA THR A 43 68.66 93.59 -57.84
C THR A 43 68.61 92.87 -56.48
N ASN A 44 68.79 93.60 -55.37
CA ASN A 44 68.69 93.06 -54.03
C ASN A 44 67.24 92.64 -53.68
N VAL A 45 66.22 93.38 -54.16
CA VAL A 45 64.81 92.97 -54.06
C VAL A 45 64.57 91.66 -54.81
N VAL A 46 65.03 91.53 -56.06
CA VAL A 46 64.93 90.27 -56.83
C VAL A 46 65.63 89.12 -56.11
N LYS A 47 66.87 89.33 -55.63
CA LYS A 47 67.64 88.35 -54.85
C LYS A 47 66.87 87.89 -53.61
N ASN A 48 66.24 88.83 -52.88
CA ASN A 48 65.48 88.51 -51.67
C ASN A 48 64.20 87.71 -51.98
N HIS A 49 63.49 88.00 -53.07
CA HIS A 49 62.33 87.21 -53.48
C HIS A 49 62.71 85.80 -53.96
N VAL A 50 63.75 85.66 -54.78
CA VAL A 50 64.26 84.35 -55.23
C VAL A 50 64.74 83.54 -54.03
N LYS A 51 65.51 84.15 -53.12
CA LYS A 51 65.93 83.49 -51.87
C LYS A 51 64.73 83.07 -51.03
N GLY A 52 63.75 83.94 -50.80
CA GLY A 52 62.57 83.63 -49.99
C GLY A 52 61.75 82.48 -50.55
N LEU A 53 61.60 82.38 -51.88
CA LEU A 53 60.94 81.24 -52.52
C LEU A 53 61.71 79.93 -52.32
N LEU A 54 63.04 79.95 -52.54
CA LEU A 54 63.88 78.76 -52.35
C LEU A 54 63.94 78.31 -50.88
N ASP A 55 64.06 79.25 -49.94
CA ASP A 55 64.03 78.98 -48.51
C ASP A 55 62.69 78.35 -48.08
N MET A 56 61.56 78.82 -48.62
CA MET A 56 60.24 78.20 -48.39
C MET A 56 60.16 76.76 -48.95
N MET A 57 60.56 76.54 -50.21
CA MET A 57 60.54 75.20 -50.82
C MET A 57 61.44 74.22 -50.07
N ILE A 58 62.64 74.65 -49.65
CA ILE A 58 63.54 73.83 -48.83
C ILE A 58 62.91 73.55 -47.46
N GLN A 59 62.26 74.54 -46.83
CA GLN A 59 61.57 74.36 -45.54
C GLN A 59 60.39 73.39 -45.65
N GLU A 60 59.63 73.40 -46.75
CA GLU A 60 58.52 72.47 -47.02
C GLU A 60 59.03 71.02 -47.17
N GLU A 61 60.09 70.81 -47.96
CA GLU A 61 60.71 69.49 -48.15
C GLU A 61 61.43 68.98 -46.88
N GLU A 62 62.11 69.85 -46.13
CA GLU A 62 62.64 69.50 -44.80
C GLU A 62 61.53 69.14 -43.81
N SER A 63 60.40 69.86 -43.85
CA SER A 63 59.22 69.56 -43.05
C SER A 63 58.58 68.23 -43.46
N MET A 64 58.51 67.92 -44.75
CA MET A 64 58.07 66.61 -45.25
C MET A 64 59.00 65.50 -44.76
N ARG A 65 60.33 65.67 -44.89
CA ARG A 65 61.32 64.71 -44.41
C ARG A 65 61.23 64.49 -42.90
N LYS A 66 61.08 65.55 -42.10
CA LYS A 66 60.90 65.46 -40.64
C LYS A 66 59.62 64.68 -40.31
N ARG A 67 58.49 65.00 -40.96
CA ARG A 67 57.21 64.27 -40.80
C ARG A 67 57.35 62.78 -41.14
N LEU A 68 58.01 62.43 -42.25
CA LEU A 68 58.25 61.03 -42.62
C LEU A 68 59.11 60.29 -41.59
N ILE A 69 60.18 60.91 -41.07
CA ILE A 69 61.01 60.30 -40.02
C ILE A 69 60.20 60.04 -38.75
N THR A 70 59.39 61.02 -38.30
CA THR A 70 58.52 60.86 -37.13
C THR A 70 57.44 59.78 -37.37
N SER A 71 56.84 59.71 -38.57
CA SER A 71 55.87 58.68 -38.93
C SER A 71 56.50 57.28 -38.87
N ILE A 72 57.68 57.10 -39.48
CA ILE A 72 58.43 55.83 -39.44
C ILE A 72 58.78 55.43 -38.00
N GLN A 73 59.19 56.39 -37.15
CA GLN A 73 59.50 56.12 -35.74
C GLN A 73 58.25 55.69 -34.95
N ALA A 74 57.11 56.35 -35.16
CA ALA A 74 55.84 56.00 -34.52
C ALA A 74 55.37 54.61 -34.97
N CYS A 75 55.30 54.34 -36.28
CA CYS A 75 54.88 53.05 -36.81
C CYS A 75 55.81 51.90 -36.38
N ARG A 76 57.13 52.14 -36.19
CA ARG A 76 58.04 51.13 -35.64
C ARG A 76 57.72 50.79 -34.18
N ALA A 77 57.52 51.79 -33.33
CA ALA A 77 57.18 51.56 -31.92
C ALA A 77 55.81 50.87 -31.77
N GLU A 78 54.85 51.23 -32.61
CA GLU A 78 53.54 50.58 -32.68
C GLU A 78 53.65 49.12 -33.18
N MET A 79 54.43 48.88 -34.24
CA MET A 79 54.70 47.53 -34.77
C MET A 79 55.44 46.65 -33.76
N GLU A 80 56.46 47.16 -33.05
CA GLU A 80 57.14 46.44 -31.97
C GLU A 80 56.17 46.06 -30.84
N THR A 81 55.27 46.97 -30.46
CA THR A 81 54.22 46.70 -29.46
C THR A 81 53.25 45.63 -29.95
N LEU A 82 52.72 45.75 -31.17
CA LEU A 82 51.79 44.78 -31.76
C LEU A 82 52.44 43.40 -31.97
N CYS A 83 53.72 43.34 -32.37
CA CYS A 83 54.48 42.09 -32.49
C CYS A 83 54.64 41.39 -31.13
N LEU A 84 54.94 42.14 -30.06
CA LEU A 84 55.02 41.59 -28.71
C LEU A 84 53.67 41.06 -28.20
N GLU A 85 52.59 41.81 -28.42
CA GLU A 85 51.22 41.40 -28.04
C GLU A 85 50.73 40.18 -28.84
N LEU A 86 50.99 40.13 -30.15
CA LEU A 86 50.56 39.04 -31.04
C LEU A 86 51.51 37.83 -31.04
N GLN A 87 52.65 37.94 -30.34
CA GLN A 87 53.73 36.95 -30.26
C GLN A 87 54.36 36.63 -31.64
N LEU A 88 54.51 37.66 -32.48
CA LEU A 88 55.03 37.57 -33.84
C LEU A 88 56.47 38.12 -33.96
N PRO A 89 57.30 37.57 -34.88
CA PRO A 89 58.63 38.10 -35.13
C PRO A 89 58.58 39.51 -35.74
N THR A 90 59.55 40.36 -35.39
CA THR A 90 59.64 41.73 -35.92
C THR A 90 60.13 41.76 -37.38
N PHE A 91 59.52 42.63 -38.18
CA PHE A 91 59.82 42.76 -39.61
C PHE A 91 60.88 43.84 -39.89
N GLU A 92 62.01 43.47 -40.51
CA GLU A 92 63.07 44.41 -40.93
C GLU A 92 63.26 44.46 -42.45
N GLU A 93 62.66 45.45 -43.13
CA GLU A 93 62.99 45.78 -44.51
C GLU A 93 64.22 46.70 -44.61
N LYS A 94 65.25 46.26 -45.36
CA LYS A 94 66.50 46.99 -45.59
C LYS A 94 66.67 47.31 -47.08
N GLY A 95 67.02 48.55 -47.41
CA GLY A 95 67.38 48.98 -48.77
C GLY A 95 66.30 49.72 -49.58
N ILE A 96 65.14 50.02 -49.00
CA ILE A 96 64.04 50.77 -49.64
C ILE A 96 64.06 52.27 -49.32
N SER A 97 63.34 53.09 -50.11
CA SER A 97 63.24 54.54 -49.91
C SER A 97 62.40 54.89 -48.67
N MET A 98 62.66 56.04 -48.04
CA MET A 98 61.92 56.47 -46.83
C MET A 98 60.40 56.52 -47.05
N LEU A 99 59.94 56.98 -48.21
CA LEU A 99 58.50 57.05 -48.52
C LEU A 99 57.87 55.65 -48.68
N GLN A 100 58.59 54.70 -49.28
CA GLN A 100 58.11 53.32 -49.40
C GLN A 100 58.14 52.58 -48.05
N GLN A 101 59.18 52.82 -47.23
CA GLN A 101 59.30 52.27 -45.89
C GLN A 101 58.14 52.72 -44.99
N GLU A 102 57.81 54.02 -45.02
CA GLU A 102 56.69 54.57 -44.27
C GLU A 102 55.36 53.93 -44.67
N LYS A 103 55.12 53.81 -45.99
CA LYS A 103 53.92 53.16 -46.52
C LYS A 103 53.82 51.69 -46.12
N ASN A 104 54.91 50.92 -46.25
CA ASN A 104 54.93 49.50 -45.89
C ASN A 104 54.67 49.30 -44.39
N MET A 105 55.37 50.05 -43.54
CA MET A 105 55.20 49.98 -42.08
C MET A 105 53.78 50.35 -41.65
N ARG A 106 53.17 51.37 -42.27
CA ARG A 106 51.77 51.75 -42.00
C ARG A 106 50.80 50.64 -42.41
N THR A 107 50.96 50.04 -43.59
CA THR A 107 50.12 48.93 -44.05
C THR A 107 50.24 47.70 -43.13
N GLU A 108 51.45 47.37 -42.67
CA GLU A 108 51.66 46.25 -41.75
C GLU A 108 51.03 46.51 -40.37
N VAL A 109 51.18 47.72 -39.82
CA VAL A 109 50.50 48.15 -38.59
C VAL A 109 48.97 48.06 -38.72
N GLU A 110 48.39 48.46 -39.85
CA GLU A 110 46.95 48.31 -40.12
C GLU A 110 46.52 46.83 -40.15
N VAL A 111 47.33 45.93 -40.73
CA VAL A 111 47.08 44.49 -40.77
C VAL A 111 47.17 43.86 -39.36
N LEU A 112 48.23 44.15 -38.61
CA LEU A 112 48.45 43.63 -37.25
C LEU A 112 47.38 44.16 -36.27
N THR A 113 46.99 45.43 -36.39
CA THR A 113 45.90 46.01 -35.58
C THR A 113 44.57 45.30 -35.85
N LYS A 114 44.28 44.99 -37.12
CA LYS A 114 43.08 44.23 -37.50
C LYS A 114 43.12 42.79 -36.99
N GLU A 115 44.28 42.14 -37.04
CA GLU A 115 44.47 40.78 -36.50
C GLU A 115 44.28 40.74 -34.98
N LYS A 116 44.86 41.70 -34.24
CA LYS A 116 44.60 41.87 -32.80
C LYS A 116 43.12 42.04 -32.50
N ALA A 117 42.42 42.90 -33.25
CA ALA A 117 40.98 43.10 -33.08
C ALA A 117 40.18 41.81 -33.34
N ASN A 118 40.52 41.05 -34.40
CA ASN A 118 39.89 39.76 -34.71
C ASN A 118 40.08 38.75 -33.56
N ARG A 119 41.31 38.57 -33.04
CA ARG A 119 41.60 37.63 -31.95
C ARG A 119 40.88 38.00 -30.66
N MET A 120 40.85 39.29 -30.30
CA MET A 120 40.10 39.76 -29.13
C MET A 120 38.59 39.57 -29.29
N GLN A 121 38.04 39.77 -30.49
CA GLN A 121 36.63 39.51 -30.76
C GLN A 121 36.30 38.01 -30.67
N GLN A 122 37.16 37.13 -31.20
CA GLN A 122 37.01 35.68 -31.07
C GLN A 122 37.09 35.23 -29.60
N LEU A 123 38.07 35.73 -28.84
CA LEU A 123 38.20 35.45 -27.41
C LEU A 123 36.93 35.85 -26.65
N LYS A 124 36.38 37.03 -26.93
CA LYS A 124 35.14 37.50 -26.30
C LYS A 124 33.98 36.53 -26.55
N ILE A 125 33.78 36.11 -27.80
CA ILE A 125 32.70 35.16 -28.15
C ILE A 125 32.89 33.81 -27.44
N LEU A 126 34.13 33.32 -27.35
CA LEU A 126 34.44 32.06 -26.67
C LEU A 126 34.25 32.17 -25.15
N LEU A 127 34.58 33.30 -24.53
CA LEU A 127 34.33 33.55 -23.10
C LEU A 127 32.83 33.65 -22.78
N GLU A 128 32.04 34.30 -23.64
CA GLU A 128 30.57 34.32 -23.51
C GLU A 128 30.00 32.89 -23.60
N GLN A 129 30.46 32.07 -24.54
CA GLN A 129 30.06 30.66 -24.68
C GLN A 129 30.53 29.78 -23.51
N ASP A 130 31.74 30.00 -22.98
CA ASP A 130 32.27 29.27 -21.82
C ASP A 130 31.42 29.54 -20.57
N GLN A 131 31.05 30.80 -20.34
CA GLN A 131 30.20 31.20 -19.22
C GLN A 131 28.82 30.54 -19.30
N ASP A 132 28.13 30.63 -20.45
CA ASP A 132 26.83 29.97 -20.67
C ASP A 132 26.89 28.45 -20.44
N LEU A 133 27.99 27.80 -20.84
CA LEU A 133 28.21 26.37 -20.63
C LEU A 133 28.53 26.04 -19.18
N CYS A 134 29.34 26.87 -18.51
CA CYS A 134 29.70 26.71 -17.11
C CYS A 134 28.53 26.89 -16.16
N ASP A 135 27.63 27.83 -16.42
CA ASP A 135 26.43 28.04 -15.61
C ASP A 135 25.50 26.82 -15.69
N ILE A 136 25.32 26.24 -16.89
CA ILE A 136 24.46 25.07 -17.11
C ILE A 136 25.11 23.76 -16.59
N LEU A 137 26.40 23.54 -16.83
CA LEU A 137 27.11 22.31 -16.44
C LEU A 137 27.65 22.33 -15.00
N CYS A 138 27.60 23.50 -14.36
CA CYS A 138 28.25 23.85 -13.11
C CYS A 138 29.76 23.50 -13.13
N SER A 139 30.46 23.90 -14.19
CA SER A 139 31.90 23.66 -14.39
C SER A 139 32.74 24.91 -14.13
N MET A 140 34.04 24.71 -13.87
CA MET A 140 35.01 25.80 -13.77
C MET A 140 35.31 26.38 -15.16
N PRO A 141 35.33 27.72 -15.33
CA PRO A 141 35.73 28.36 -16.59
C PRO A 141 37.15 28.00 -17.04
N TYR A 142 37.42 28.10 -18.34
CA TYR A 142 38.68 27.70 -18.98
C TYR A 142 39.91 28.51 -18.51
N GLY A 143 39.71 29.75 -18.04
CA GLY A 143 40.72 30.51 -17.30
C GLY A 143 41.64 31.43 -18.10
N ILE A 144 41.27 31.82 -19.33
CA ILE A 144 41.99 32.87 -20.08
C ILE A 144 41.59 34.26 -19.56
N ALA A 145 42.57 35.15 -19.35
CA ALA A 145 42.32 36.53 -18.95
C ALA A 145 41.74 37.36 -20.12
N ALA A 146 40.59 37.98 -19.91
CA ALA A 146 39.85 38.73 -20.94
C ALA A 146 40.63 39.90 -21.58
N ASP A 147 41.60 40.47 -20.87
CA ASP A 147 42.40 41.61 -21.34
C ASP A 147 43.67 41.21 -22.12
N SER A 148 44.01 39.91 -22.19
CA SER A 148 45.22 39.42 -22.85
C SER A 148 44.93 38.99 -24.29
N VAL A 149 45.78 39.43 -25.24
CA VAL A 149 45.72 38.95 -26.62
C VAL A 149 46.15 37.47 -26.67
N PRO A 150 45.29 36.55 -27.12
CA PRO A 150 45.63 35.13 -27.15
C PRO A 150 46.47 34.77 -28.38
N SER A 151 47.26 33.71 -28.25
CA SER A 151 47.89 33.06 -29.40
C SER A 151 46.85 32.26 -30.21
N VAL A 152 47.19 31.91 -31.45
CA VAL A 152 46.32 31.07 -32.31
C VAL A 152 46.10 29.69 -31.66
N GLU A 153 47.15 29.07 -31.13
CA GLU A 153 47.08 27.78 -30.42
C GLU A 153 46.19 27.83 -29.18
N GLN A 154 46.17 28.96 -28.46
CA GLN A 154 45.26 29.17 -27.31
C GLN A 154 43.80 29.28 -27.76
N LEU A 155 43.52 30.00 -28.86
CA LEU A 155 42.18 30.09 -29.44
C LEU A 155 41.69 28.72 -29.95
N GLU A 156 42.52 27.96 -30.65
CA GLU A 156 42.20 26.60 -31.11
C GLU A 156 41.94 25.65 -29.93
N SER A 157 42.78 25.70 -28.90
CA SER A 157 42.61 24.88 -27.68
C SER A 157 41.31 25.23 -26.93
N PHE A 158 40.94 26.51 -26.90
CA PHE A 158 39.70 26.96 -26.26
C PHE A 158 38.47 26.59 -27.11
N GLN A 159 38.54 26.70 -28.45
CA GLN A 159 37.49 26.20 -29.35
C GLN A 159 37.24 24.70 -29.17
N GLN A 160 38.31 23.89 -29.07
CA GLN A 160 38.17 22.46 -28.79
C GLN A 160 37.57 22.19 -27.39
N HIS A 161 37.88 23.01 -26.39
CA HIS A 161 37.23 22.93 -25.08
C HIS A 161 35.72 23.17 -25.18
N ILE A 162 35.32 24.27 -25.83
CA ILE A 162 33.91 24.63 -26.05
C ILE A 162 33.17 23.54 -26.84
N GLN A 163 33.79 22.93 -27.84
CA GLN A 163 33.20 21.77 -28.53
C GLN A 163 32.96 20.60 -27.55
N ASN A 164 33.98 20.21 -26.78
CA ASN A 164 33.88 19.10 -25.84
C ASN A 164 32.81 19.35 -24.75
N GLN A 165 32.67 20.60 -24.29
CA GLN A 165 31.63 20.99 -23.32
C GLN A 165 30.22 20.99 -23.94
N ASN A 166 30.07 21.38 -25.21
CA ASN A 166 28.80 21.26 -25.93
C ASN A 166 28.39 19.79 -26.13
N GLU A 167 29.33 18.91 -26.47
CA GLU A 167 29.10 17.46 -26.56
C GLU A 167 28.69 16.88 -25.20
N GLU A 168 29.35 17.29 -24.11
CA GLU A 168 29.00 16.91 -22.74
C GLU A 168 27.62 17.43 -22.31
N LYS A 169 27.26 18.67 -22.66
CA LYS A 169 25.93 19.26 -22.43
C LYS A 169 24.85 18.47 -23.16
N ALA A 170 25.05 18.16 -24.45
CA ALA A 170 24.12 17.35 -25.22
C ALA A 170 23.93 15.95 -24.60
N ARG A 171 25.03 15.33 -24.16
CA ARG A 171 25.03 14.01 -23.48
C ARG A 171 24.25 14.04 -22.17
N ARG A 172 24.51 15.01 -21.28
CA ARG A 172 23.80 15.14 -19.99
C ARG A 172 22.33 15.54 -20.18
N HIS A 173 22.00 16.37 -21.17
CA HIS A 173 20.62 16.74 -21.48
C HIS A 173 19.79 15.53 -21.96
N ALA A 174 20.38 14.69 -22.81
CA ALA A 174 19.74 13.44 -23.25
C ALA A 174 19.54 12.46 -22.07
N GLU A 175 20.53 12.35 -21.18
CA GLU A 175 20.43 11.58 -19.94
C GLU A 175 19.33 12.13 -19.02
N PHE A 176 19.32 13.44 -18.75
CA PHE A 176 18.28 14.13 -17.98
C PHE A 176 16.87 13.86 -18.54
N LYS A 177 16.68 13.96 -19.86
CA LYS A 177 15.40 13.68 -20.53
C LYS A 177 14.92 12.24 -20.33
N ALA A 178 15.83 11.28 -20.39
CA ALA A 178 15.51 9.88 -20.10
C ALA A 178 15.11 9.68 -18.63
N LEU A 179 15.87 10.26 -17.69
CA LEU A 179 15.61 10.20 -16.25
C LEU A 179 14.27 10.87 -15.89
N LYS A 180 14.01 12.10 -16.36
CA LYS A 180 12.75 12.85 -16.16
C LYS A 180 11.54 12.03 -16.64
N LYS A 181 11.62 11.41 -17.82
CA LYS A 181 10.55 10.53 -18.32
C LYS A 181 10.32 9.31 -17.43
N GLN A 182 11.37 8.68 -16.92
CA GLN A 182 11.27 7.51 -16.04
C GLN A 182 10.69 7.90 -14.66
N ILE A 183 11.10 9.04 -14.10
CA ILE A 183 10.56 9.60 -12.85
C ILE A 183 9.06 9.87 -12.99
N ILE A 184 8.62 10.54 -14.06
CA ILE A 184 7.20 10.81 -14.34
C ILE A 184 6.39 9.49 -14.35
N LEU A 185 6.84 8.50 -15.11
CA LEU A 185 6.17 7.19 -15.20
C LEU A 185 6.04 6.50 -13.84
N TYR A 186 7.10 6.48 -13.03
CA TYR A 186 7.02 5.87 -11.70
C TYR A 186 6.16 6.67 -10.72
N MET A 187 6.15 8.00 -10.80
CA MET A 187 5.26 8.83 -9.98
C MET A 187 3.79 8.64 -10.35
N GLU A 188 3.46 8.51 -11.64
CA GLU A 188 2.11 8.19 -12.14
C GLU A 188 1.66 6.76 -11.81
N GLU A 189 2.58 5.79 -11.74
CA GLU A 189 2.28 4.41 -11.33
C GLU A 189 2.04 4.29 -9.81
N LEU A 190 2.77 5.08 -9.01
CA LEU A 190 2.70 5.08 -7.54
C LEU A 190 1.64 6.04 -6.96
N ASP A 191 1.00 6.86 -7.79
CA ASP A 191 0.17 8.00 -7.39
C ASP A 191 0.95 8.96 -6.42
N HIS A 192 2.26 9.12 -6.65
CA HIS A 192 3.16 9.93 -5.80
C HIS A 192 3.09 11.42 -6.16
N ILE A 193 2.98 12.27 -5.14
CA ILE A 193 2.90 13.73 -5.29
C ILE A 193 4.29 14.31 -5.01
N PRO A 194 4.86 15.19 -5.85
CA PRO A 194 6.20 15.71 -5.66
C PRO A 194 6.33 16.56 -4.37
N GLU A 195 7.17 16.12 -3.45
CA GLU A 195 7.34 16.77 -2.14
C GLU A 195 8.63 17.58 -2.04
N THR A 196 9.76 17.02 -2.47
CA THR A 196 11.08 17.67 -2.42
C THR A 196 11.20 18.79 -3.45
N SER A 197 12.19 19.68 -3.31
CA SER A 197 12.48 20.69 -4.34
C SER A 197 12.85 20.03 -5.66
N ILE A 198 13.80 19.08 -5.65
CA ILE A 198 14.27 18.43 -6.88
C ILE A 198 13.15 17.67 -7.62
N GLU A 199 12.18 17.05 -6.93
CA GLU A 199 10.99 16.47 -7.56
C GLU A 199 10.13 17.54 -8.26
N LYS A 200 9.96 18.71 -7.64
CA LYS A 200 9.18 19.83 -8.21
C LYS A 200 9.91 20.46 -9.37
N ASP A 201 11.21 20.71 -9.24
CA ASP A 201 12.04 21.35 -10.27
C ASP A 201 12.04 20.48 -11.55
N VAL A 202 12.22 19.16 -11.40
CA VAL A 202 12.17 18.19 -12.51
C VAL A 202 10.82 18.19 -13.24
N LEU A 203 9.71 18.35 -12.53
CA LEU A 203 8.36 18.25 -13.11
C LEU A 203 7.82 19.58 -13.66
N CYS A 204 8.13 20.69 -12.98
CA CYS A 204 7.52 21.99 -13.22
C CYS A 204 8.40 22.94 -14.06
N GLU A 205 9.72 22.75 -14.11
CA GLU A 205 10.61 23.60 -14.90
C GLU A 205 10.78 23.12 -16.34
N ASP A 206 11.10 24.08 -17.21
CA ASP A 206 11.46 23.85 -18.60
C ASP A 206 12.72 22.97 -18.67
N GLU A 207 12.76 22.06 -19.64
CA GLU A 207 13.86 21.08 -19.73
C GLU A 207 15.22 21.75 -19.97
N ASP A 208 15.23 22.96 -20.53
CA ASP A 208 16.43 23.71 -20.86
C ASP A 208 16.87 24.69 -19.74
N SER A 209 16.08 24.89 -18.67
CA SER A 209 16.47 25.72 -17.51
C SER A 209 17.12 24.93 -16.37
N PHE A 210 16.96 23.60 -16.36
CA PHE A 210 17.49 22.74 -15.28
C PHE A 210 19.03 22.63 -15.33
N CYS A 211 19.70 22.95 -14.21
CA CYS A 211 21.16 22.86 -14.12
C CYS A 211 21.65 21.41 -14.24
N LEU A 212 22.41 21.10 -15.30
CA LEU A 212 22.96 19.78 -15.63
C LEU A 212 24.25 19.45 -14.86
N SER A 213 24.28 19.81 -13.57
CA SER A 213 25.40 19.50 -12.67
C SER A 213 25.52 17.99 -12.45
N ARG A 214 26.73 17.51 -12.12
CA ARG A 214 26.95 16.09 -11.81
C ARG A 214 26.17 15.64 -10.57
N GLU A 215 26.03 16.54 -9.60
CA GLU A 215 25.30 16.29 -8.35
C GLU A 215 23.80 16.17 -8.59
N ASN A 216 23.24 17.03 -9.45
CA ASN A 216 21.84 16.98 -9.85
C ASN A 216 21.54 15.67 -10.59
N ILE A 217 22.30 15.33 -11.64
CA ILE A 217 22.12 14.05 -12.37
C ILE A 217 22.25 12.82 -11.45
N THR A 218 23.17 12.86 -10.48
CA THR A 218 23.30 11.78 -9.48
C THR A 218 22.10 11.70 -8.55
N SER A 219 21.56 12.85 -8.13
CA SER A 219 20.36 12.93 -7.28
C SER A 219 19.11 12.43 -8.01
N LEU A 220 18.98 12.67 -9.32
CA LEU A 220 17.89 12.12 -10.13
C LEU A 220 17.96 10.59 -10.26
N LYS A 221 19.16 10.04 -10.41
CA LYS A 221 19.36 8.58 -10.40
C LYS A 221 19.01 7.97 -9.04
N LEU A 222 19.38 8.64 -7.95
CA LEU A 222 19.01 8.20 -6.59
C LEU A 222 17.49 8.23 -6.39
N LEU A 223 16.81 9.28 -6.86
CA LEU A 223 15.35 9.38 -6.84
C LEU A 223 14.69 8.24 -7.62
N ILE A 224 15.22 7.87 -8.80
CA ILE A 224 14.74 6.71 -9.56
C ILE A 224 14.89 5.42 -8.76
N CYS A 225 16.05 5.14 -8.15
CA CYS A 225 16.23 3.96 -7.31
C CYS A 225 15.22 3.92 -6.15
N GLN A 226 14.97 5.06 -5.49
CA GLN A 226 13.99 5.15 -4.40
C GLN A 226 12.54 4.91 -4.88
N LEU A 227 12.19 5.35 -6.09
CA LEU A 227 10.87 5.08 -6.69
C LEU A 227 10.74 3.61 -7.11
N GLU A 228 11.80 3.00 -7.66
CA GLU A 228 11.85 1.57 -8.00
C GLU A 228 11.74 0.67 -6.75
N GLU A 229 12.44 1.02 -5.66
CA GLU A 229 12.35 0.33 -4.36
C GLU A 229 10.92 0.39 -3.79
N ARG A 230 10.29 1.58 -3.77
CA ARG A 230 8.88 1.75 -3.34
C ARG A 230 7.91 0.97 -4.22
N LYS A 231 8.15 0.91 -5.54
CA LYS A 231 7.34 0.11 -6.47
C LYS A 231 7.46 -1.38 -6.17
N ALA A 232 8.67 -1.87 -5.91
CA ALA A 232 8.90 -3.26 -5.54
C ALA A 232 8.27 -3.62 -4.18
N GLU A 233 8.32 -2.72 -3.19
CA GLU A 233 7.66 -2.90 -1.89
C GLU A 233 6.12 -2.94 -2.01
N ASN A 234 5.54 -2.03 -2.80
CA ASN A 234 4.11 -2.02 -3.09
C ASN A 234 3.67 -3.29 -3.84
N GLU A 235 4.46 -3.78 -4.80
CA GLU A 235 4.19 -5.04 -5.50
C GLU A 235 4.24 -6.24 -4.55
N ALA A 236 5.28 -6.34 -3.72
CA ALA A 236 5.45 -7.44 -2.77
C ALA A 236 4.36 -7.47 -1.68
N THR A 237 3.91 -6.29 -1.21
CA THR A 237 2.79 -6.20 -0.25
C THR A 237 1.44 -6.51 -0.89
N CYS A 238 1.22 -6.10 -2.15
CA CYS A 238 0.04 -6.54 -2.91
C CYS A 238 0.03 -8.06 -3.11
N GLU A 239 1.16 -8.66 -3.50
CA GLU A 239 1.25 -10.11 -3.73
C GLU A 239 0.99 -10.91 -2.46
N ASN A 240 1.55 -10.50 -1.32
CA ASN A 240 1.25 -11.12 -0.03
C ASN A 240 -0.26 -11.07 0.32
N HIS A 241 -0.92 -9.94 0.05
CA HIS A 241 -2.37 -9.86 0.22
C HIS A 241 -3.14 -10.73 -0.79
N ARG A 242 -2.70 -10.83 -2.05
CA ARG A 242 -3.30 -11.71 -3.06
C ARG A 242 -3.19 -13.19 -2.69
N GLU A 243 -2.01 -13.65 -2.27
CA GLU A 243 -1.79 -15.00 -1.74
C GLU A 243 -2.71 -15.29 -0.55
N LYS A 244 -2.82 -14.34 0.39
CA LYS A 244 -3.69 -14.47 1.57
C LYS A 244 -5.18 -14.52 1.20
N ILE A 245 -5.63 -13.66 0.28
CA ILE A 245 -7.00 -13.67 -0.24
C ILE A 245 -7.30 -15.02 -0.90
N GLN A 246 -6.41 -15.54 -1.74
CA GLN A 246 -6.61 -16.83 -2.41
C GLN A 246 -6.71 -17.98 -1.39
N GLN A 247 -5.84 -18.01 -0.38
CA GLN A 247 -5.92 -18.99 0.71
C GLN A 247 -7.24 -18.88 1.50
N LEU A 248 -7.74 -17.67 1.75
CA LEU A 248 -9.01 -17.45 2.45
C LEU A 248 -10.21 -17.82 1.57
N TRP A 249 -10.21 -17.46 0.28
CA TRP A 249 -11.24 -17.86 -0.69
C TRP A 249 -11.36 -19.39 -0.79
N ASP A 250 -10.24 -20.12 -0.80
CA ASP A 250 -10.22 -21.58 -0.86
C ASP A 250 -10.66 -22.22 0.46
N ARG A 251 -10.28 -21.67 1.62
CA ARG A 251 -10.75 -22.16 2.93
C ARG A 251 -12.23 -21.89 3.18
N LEU A 252 -12.72 -20.71 2.77
CA LEU A 252 -14.11 -20.27 2.97
C LEU A 252 -15.05 -20.71 1.84
N GLN A 253 -14.51 -21.36 0.80
CA GLN A 253 -15.26 -21.80 -0.40
C GLN A 253 -16.04 -20.65 -1.05
N VAL A 254 -15.42 -19.48 -1.18
CA VAL A 254 -16.03 -18.28 -1.77
C VAL A 254 -16.42 -18.55 -3.24
N PRO A 255 -17.66 -18.23 -3.67
CA PRO A 255 -18.15 -18.49 -5.02
C PRO A 255 -17.29 -17.86 -6.11
N GLN A 256 -17.23 -18.52 -7.26
CA GLN A 256 -16.40 -18.09 -8.40
C GLN A 256 -16.82 -16.71 -8.92
N GLU A 257 -18.12 -16.37 -8.85
CA GLU A 257 -18.67 -15.08 -9.25
C GLU A 257 -18.13 -13.92 -8.39
N GLU A 258 -17.93 -14.13 -7.09
CA GLU A 258 -17.31 -13.14 -6.19
C GLU A 258 -15.81 -12.97 -6.50
N ARG A 259 -15.11 -14.09 -6.76
CA ARG A 259 -13.68 -14.07 -7.15
C ARG A 259 -13.47 -13.31 -8.45
N GLU A 260 -14.34 -13.55 -9.45
CA GLU A 260 -14.29 -12.88 -10.75
C GLU A 260 -14.60 -11.39 -10.65
N ALA A 261 -15.56 -10.99 -9.82
CA ALA A 261 -15.86 -9.58 -9.56
C ALA A 261 -14.67 -8.81 -8.95
N PHE A 262 -13.80 -9.47 -8.20
CA PHE A 262 -12.62 -8.86 -7.57
C PHE A 262 -11.34 -8.90 -8.44
N ASN A 263 -11.38 -9.56 -9.61
CA ASN A 263 -10.19 -9.88 -10.41
C ASN A 263 -9.43 -8.64 -10.93
N GLU A 264 -10.06 -7.47 -11.08
CA GLU A 264 -9.38 -6.19 -11.43
C GLU A 264 -8.24 -5.87 -10.43
N HIS A 265 -8.46 -6.14 -9.14
CA HIS A 265 -7.52 -5.87 -8.06
C HIS A 265 -6.48 -6.98 -7.86
N MET A 266 -6.68 -8.15 -8.46
CA MET A 266 -5.77 -9.31 -8.38
C MET A 266 -4.59 -9.23 -9.37
N VAL A 267 -4.54 -8.23 -10.26
CA VAL A 267 -3.49 -8.14 -11.31
C VAL A 267 -2.63 -6.89 -11.21
N SER A 268 -3.17 -5.77 -10.72
CA SER A 268 -2.46 -4.49 -10.71
C SER A 268 -2.14 -4.03 -9.28
N SER A 269 -0.97 -3.43 -9.07
CA SER A 269 -0.47 -3.06 -7.74
C SER A 269 -0.42 -1.54 -7.49
N LYS A 270 -1.27 -0.77 -8.18
CA LYS A 270 -1.54 0.64 -7.87
C LYS A 270 -2.15 0.81 -6.48
N LYS A 271 -2.04 2.01 -5.91
CA LYS A 271 -2.54 2.35 -4.57
C LYS A 271 -4.00 1.94 -4.32
N ARG A 272 -4.92 2.23 -5.27
CA ARG A 272 -6.33 1.80 -5.21
C ARG A 272 -6.50 0.30 -5.02
N ASN A 273 -5.62 -0.51 -5.62
CA ASN A 273 -5.70 -1.97 -5.52
C ASN A 273 -5.12 -2.46 -4.20
N LEU A 274 -4.03 -1.87 -3.70
CA LEU A 274 -3.52 -2.16 -2.36
C LEU A 274 -4.58 -1.88 -1.28
N GLU A 275 -5.33 -0.78 -1.41
CA GLU A 275 -6.46 -0.44 -0.54
C GLU A 275 -7.58 -1.49 -0.64
N ALA A 276 -8.00 -1.86 -1.87
CA ALA A 276 -9.01 -2.89 -2.10
C ALA A 276 -8.60 -4.28 -1.55
N LEU A 277 -7.34 -4.69 -1.76
CA LEU A 277 -6.76 -5.94 -1.26
C LEU A 277 -6.78 -5.97 0.28
N ARG A 278 -6.44 -4.87 0.96
CA ARG A 278 -6.51 -4.77 2.42
C ARG A 278 -7.94 -4.90 2.94
N SER A 279 -8.90 -4.23 2.29
CA SER A 279 -10.32 -4.34 2.65
C SER A 279 -10.88 -5.75 2.44
N GLU A 280 -10.49 -6.43 1.35
CA GLU A 280 -10.92 -7.81 1.09
C GLU A 280 -10.29 -8.81 2.08
N VAL A 281 -9.00 -8.67 2.40
CA VAL A 281 -8.36 -9.46 3.48
C VAL A 281 -9.13 -9.28 4.80
N GLN A 282 -9.48 -8.04 5.17
CA GLN A 282 -10.24 -7.78 6.40
C GLN A 282 -11.63 -8.44 6.35
N ARG A 283 -12.40 -8.24 5.26
CA ARG A 283 -13.73 -8.82 5.08
C ARG A 283 -13.72 -10.34 5.19
N LEU A 284 -12.72 -11.01 4.59
CA LEU A 284 -12.58 -12.45 4.63
C LEU A 284 -12.18 -12.98 6.01
N GLU A 285 -11.33 -12.25 6.75
CA GLU A 285 -10.99 -12.61 8.13
C GLU A 285 -12.18 -12.44 9.08
N GLU A 286 -12.98 -11.39 8.91
CA GLU A 286 -14.26 -11.18 9.63
C GLU A 286 -15.27 -12.29 9.31
N LEU A 287 -15.41 -12.68 8.03
CA LEU A 287 -16.25 -13.79 7.61
C LEU A 287 -15.77 -15.14 8.19
N LYS A 288 -14.46 -15.37 8.24
CA LYS A 288 -13.86 -16.55 8.88
C LYS A 288 -14.20 -16.61 10.37
N LEU A 289 -14.08 -15.48 11.08
CA LEU A 289 -14.42 -15.39 12.49
C LEU A 289 -15.92 -15.63 12.74
N LEU A 290 -16.78 -15.06 11.91
CA LEU A 290 -18.23 -15.28 11.97
C LEU A 290 -18.61 -16.74 11.72
N ASN A 291 -17.93 -17.42 10.78
CA ASN A 291 -18.14 -18.85 10.54
C ASN A 291 -17.68 -19.69 11.75
N ILE A 292 -16.51 -19.39 12.34
CA ILE A 292 -16.04 -20.05 13.57
C ILE A 292 -17.06 -19.87 14.71
N HIS A 293 -17.60 -18.66 14.90
CA HIS A 293 -18.63 -18.37 15.89
C HIS A 293 -19.90 -19.21 15.66
N ASN A 294 -20.45 -19.18 14.45
CA ASN A 294 -21.69 -19.90 14.11
C ASN A 294 -21.54 -21.42 14.27
N VAL A 295 -20.40 -22.00 13.86
CA VAL A 295 -20.14 -23.44 14.03
C VAL A 295 -19.92 -23.79 15.50
N THR A 296 -19.19 -22.96 16.26
CA THR A 296 -18.98 -23.17 17.70
C THR A 296 -20.31 -23.16 18.46
N ASP A 297 -21.22 -22.23 18.17
CA ASP A 297 -22.53 -22.16 18.81
C ASP A 297 -23.47 -23.31 18.41
N ALA A 298 -23.38 -23.79 17.16
CA ALA A 298 -24.07 -25.01 16.75
C ALA A 298 -23.56 -26.23 17.54
N ILE A 299 -22.24 -26.38 17.69
CA ILE A 299 -21.63 -27.45 18.49
C ILE A 299 -22.01 -27.32 19.97
N ARG A 300 -21.99 -26.11 20.55
CA ARG A 300 -22.44 -25.85 21.94
C ARG A 300 -23.90 -26.29 22.13
N SER A 301 -24.76 -26.00 21.15
CA SER A 301 -26.16 -26.44 21.16
C SER A 301 -26.29 -27.96 21.11
N GLU A 302 -25.47 -28.66 20.31
CA GLU A 302 -25.41 -30.13 20.30
C GLU A 302 -24.86 -30.70 21.62
N ILE A 303 -23.82 -30.10 22.19
CA ILE A 303 -23.24 -30.47 23.49
C ILE A 303 -24.30 -30.35 24.59
N ALA A 304 -25.06 -29.25 24.62
CA ALA A 304 -26.14 -29.05 25.59
C ALA A 304 -27.22 -30.16 25.50
N VAL A 305 -27.62 -30.55 24.29
CA VAL A 305 -28.56 -31.67 24.06
C VAL A 305 -27.97 -33.02 24.51
N LEU A 306 -26.66 -33.26 24.32
CA LEU A 306 -26.01 -34.48 24.82
C LEU A 306 -25.86 -34.47 26.35
N TRP A 307 -25.56 -33.33 26.97
CA TRP A 307 -25.54 -33.18 28.42
C TRP A 307 -26.91 -33.46 29.06
N GLU A 308 -28.01 -33.10 28.40
CA GLU A 308 -29.36 -33.48 28.83
C GLU A 308 -29.62 -34.98 28.63
N LYS A 309 -29.29 -35.54 27.46
CA LYS A 309 -29.48 -36.99 27.18
C LYS A 309 -28.68 -37.89 28.11
N CYS A 310 -27.47 -37.48 28.49
CA CYS A 310 -26.57 -38.22 29.37
C CYS A 310 -26.71 -37.83 30.85
N PHE A 311 -27.70 -37.01 31.23
CA PHE A 311 -27.95 -36.57 32.61
C PHE A 311 -26.73 -35.93 33.32
N PHE A 312 -25.97 -35.10 32.61
CA PHE A 312 -24.79 -34.42 33.16
C PHE A 312 -25.19 -33.39 34.23
N SER A 313 -24.54 -33.46 35.40
CA SER A 313 -24.71 -32.50 36.49
C SER A 313 -24.16 -31.12 36.15
N THR A 314 -24.60 -30.08 36.86
CA THR A 314 -24.11 -28.71 36.67
C THR A 314 -22.58 -28.61 36.82
N GLU A 315 -21.99 -29.33 37.76
CA GLU A 315 -20.54 -29.38 37.97
C GLU A 315 -19.80 -30.03 36.79
N GLN A 316 -20.34 -31.12 36.25
CA GLN A 316 -19.78 -31.80 35.07
C GLN A 316 -19.82 -30.91 33.82
N ARG A 317 -20.90 -30.13 33.64
CA ARG A 317 -21.02 -29.14 32.55
C ARG A 317 -20.02 -27.99 32.73
N GLN A 318 -19.85 -27.50 33.97
CA GLN A 318 -18.89 -26.43 34.30
C GLN A 318 -17.42 -26.86 34.16
N ALA A 319 -17.12 -28.16 34.22
CA ALA A 319 -15.76 -28.66 34.04
C ALA A 319 -15.19 -28.41 32.63
N PHE A 320 -16.04 -28.32 31.60
CA PHE A 320 -15.64 -27.93 30.24
C PHE A 320 -15.64 -26.39 30.11
N THR A 321 -14.63 -25.74 30.69
CA THR A 321 -14.50 -24.27 30.71
C THR A 321 -14.55 -23.58 29.34
N PRO A 322 -14.06 -24.16 28.21
CA PRO A 322 -14.16 -23.51 26.88
C PRO A 322 -15.60 -23.24 26.42
N TYR A 323 -16.59 -23.96 26.95
CA TYR A 323 -18.02 -23.73 26.65
C TYR A 323 -18.45 -22.28 26.93
N PHE A 324 -17.85 -21.63 27.93
CA PHE A 324 -18.21 -20.30 28.39
C PHE A 324 -17.29 -19.19 27.86
N SER A 325 -16.37 -19.50 26.95
CA SER A 325 -15.49 -18.50 26.33
C SER A 325 -16.21 -17.66 25.28
N GLU A 326 -16.03 -16.35 25.31
CA GLU A 326 -16.47 -15.43 24.24
C GLU A 326 -15.36 -15.17 23.20
N ASP A 327 -14.14 -15.69 23.44
CA ASP A 327 -12.97 -15.50 22.57
C ASP A 327 -12.94 -16.53 21.43
N PHE A 328 -13.76 -16.31 20.40
CA PHE A 328 -13.87 -17.21 19.25
C PHE A 328 -12.56 -17.30 18.45
N THR A 329 -11.96 -18.49 18.45
CA THR A 329 -10.70 -18.80 17.77
C THR A 329 -10.78 -20.20 17.14
N GLU A 330 -9.88 -20.49 16.19
CA GLU A 330 -9.77 -21.81 15.55
C GLU A 330 -9.43 -22.91 16.58
N GLU A 331 -8.64 -22.57 17.60
CA GLU A 331 -8.36 -23.42 18.76
C GLU A 331 -9.61 -23.68 19.62
N LEU A 332 -10.44 -22.65 19.87
CA LEU A 332 -11.71 -22.82 20.59
C LEU A 332 -12.64 -23.79 19.86
N LEU A 333 -12.74 -23.65 18.53
CA LEU A 333 -13.54 -24.55 17.69
C LEU A 333 -13.03 -26.00 17.77
N SER A 334 -11.72 -26.20 17.61
CA SER A 334 -11.06 -27.52 17.75
C SER A 334 -11.37 -28.19 19.11
N GLN A 335 -11.36 -27.42 20.20
CA GLN A 335 -11.72 -27.93 21.53
C GLN A 335 -13.20 -28.34 21.63
N HIS A 336 -14.11 -27.60 20.99
CA HIS A 336 -15.53 -27.97 20.92
C HIS A 336 -15.76 -29.20 20.03
N ASP A 337 -15.08 -29.32 18.90
CA ASP A 337 -15.11 -30.50 18.02
C ASP A 337 -14.63 -31.77 18.74
N ALA A 338 -13.53 -31.67 19.49
CA ALA A 338 -13.03 -32.77 20.31
C ALA A 338 -14.02 -33.15 21.44
N GLU A 339 -14.64 -32.16 22.10
CA GLU A 339 -15.60 -32.39 23.17
C GLU A 339 -16.90 -33.01 22.66
N ILE A 340 -17.47 -32.52 21.55
CA ILE A 340 -18.69 -33.12 20.98
C ILE A 340 -18.44 -34.55 20.49
N GLN A 341 -17.25 -34.85 19.94
CA GLN A 341 -16.88 -36.22 19.59
C GLN A 341 -16.77 -37.11 20.85
N ARG A 342 -16.13 -36.62 21.91
CA ARG A 342 -16.04 -37.32 23.21
C ARG A 342 -17.43 -37.59 23.80
N MET A 343 -18.34 -36.61 23.74
CA MET A 343 -19.73 -36.75 24.22
C MET A 343 -20.56 -37.69 23.34
N LYS A 344 -20.41 -37.65 22.01
CA LYS A 344 -21.10 -38.58 21.09
C LYS A 344 -20.65 -40.02 21.32
N GLN A 345 -19.34 -40.25 21.48
CA GLN A 345 -18.81 -41.58 21.81
C GLN A 345 -19.33 -42.06 23.17
N HIS A 346 -19.27 -41.19 24.20
CA HIS A 346 -19.79 -41.53 25.52
C HIS A 346 -21.29 -41.84 25.51
N TYR A 347 -22.12 -41.11 24.74
CA TYR A 347 -23.54 -41.43 24.61
C TYR A 347 -23.76 -42.79 23.93
N GLU A 348 -23.11 -43.07 22.80
CA GLU A 348 -23.31 -44.35 22.08
C GLU A 348 -22.79 -45.56 22.87
N ASP A 349 -21.64 -45.45 23.56
CA ASP A 349 -21.09 -46.50 24.42
C ASP A 349 -22.03 -46.89 25.59
N HIS A 350 -22.89 -45.97 26.04
CA HIS A 350 -23.73 -46.10 27.24
C HIS A 350 -25.23 -46.01 26.93
N LYS A 351 -25.59 -46.09 25.64
CA LYS A 351 -26.90 -45.75 25.10
C LYS A 351 -28.05 -46.54 25.71
N GLU A 352 -27.87 -47.85 25.86
CA GLU A 352 -28.90 -48.72 26.45
C GLU A 352 -29.22 -48.36 27.90
N LEU A 353 -28.22 -47.90 28.67
CA LEU A 353 -28.41 -47.40 30.03
C LEU A 353 -29.18 -46.08 30.02
N PHE A 354 -28.74 -45.11 29.22
CA PHE A 354 -29.41 -43.80 29.12
C PHE A 354 -30.84 -43.92 28.61
N ASP A 355 -31.09 -44.64 27.52
CA ASP A 355 -32.43 -44.89 26.98
C ASP A 355 -33.31 -45.62 28.02
N GLY A 356 -32.71 -46.50 28.83
CA GLY A 356 -33.34 -47.15 29.97
C GLY A 356 -33.76 -46.17 31.09
N VAL A 357 -32.89 -45.21 31.46
CA VAL A 357 -33.21 -44.15 32.42
C VAL A 357 -34.30 -43.22 31.87
N HIS A 358 -34.21 -42.79 30.60
CA HIS A 358 -35.26 -42.00 29.93
C HIS A 358 -36.60 -42.73 29.93
N GLN A 359 -36.61 -44.04 29.65
CA GLN A 359 -37.82 -44.86 29.72
C GLN A 359 -38.37 -44.95 31.16
N TRP A 360 -37.51 -44.96 32.18
CA TRP A 360 -37.97 -44.91 33.57
C TRP A 360 -38.58 -43.54 33.91
N GLU A 361 -37.92 -42.43 33.58
CA GLU A 361 -38.44 -41.08 33.80
C GLU A 361 -39.77 -40.83 33.07
N GLU A 362 -39.91 -41.29 31.83
CA GLU A 362 -41.17 -41.16 31.08
C GLU A 362 -42.31 -41.96 31.75
N ASN A 363 -42.04 -43.22 32.14
CA ASN A 363 -43.00 -44.04 32.87
C ASN A 363 -43.37 -43.43 34.24
N TRP A 364 -42.39 -42.82 34.93
CA TRP A 364 -42.56 -42.15 36.21
C TRP A 364 -43.41 -40.90 36.08
N ARG A 365 -43.10 -40.02 35.11
CA ARG A 365 -43.90 -38.84 34.76
C ARG A 365 -45.32 -39.23 34.40
N HIS A 366 -45.51 -40.26 33.57
CA HIS A 366 -46.83 -40.73 33.17
C HIS A 366 -47.62 -41.32 34.36
N PHE A 367 -46.95 -42.03 35.27
CA PHE A 367 -47.54 -42.50 36.53
C PHE A 367 -47.98 -41.32 37.42
N GLN A 368 -47.13 -40.30 37.61
CA GLN A 368 -47.47 -39.08 38.35
C GLN A 368 -48.65 -38.31 37.72
N GLU A 369 -48.73 -38.24 36.38
CA GLU A 369 -49.87 -37.65 35.70
C GLU A 369 -51.18 -38.40 35.95
N LEU A 370 -51.16 -39.74 35.90
CA LEU A 370 -52.33 -40.57 36.19
C LEU A 370 -52.74 -40.45 37.67
N GLU A 371 -51.78 -40.29 38.59
CA GLU A 371 -52.04 -39.98 39.99
C GLU A 371 -52.70 -38.60 40.18
N LYS A 372 -52.18 -37.55 39.53
CA LYS A 372 -52.81 -36.20 39.55
C LYS A 372 -54.21 -36.22 38.93
N LYS A 373 -54.40 -36.93 37.82
CA LYS A 373 -55.73 -37.13 37.20
C LYS A 373 -56.66 -37.90 38.14
N ALA A 374 -56.16 -38.87 38.92
CA ALA A 374 -56.95 -39.65 39.87
C ALA A 374 -57.40 -38.87 41.11
N THR A 375 -56.75 -37.75 41.45
CA THR A 375 -57.13 -36.89 42.60
C THR A 375 -58.10 -35.77 42.24
N ASP A 376 -58.33 -35.49 40.95
CA ASP A 376 -59.28 -34.48 40.46
C ASP A 376 -60.76 -34.86 40.72
N PRO A 377 -61.53 -34.06 41.49
CA PRO A 377 -62.96 -34.30 41.72
C PRO A 377 -63.84 -34.23 40.46
N THR A 378 -63.42 -33.51 39.41
CA THR A 378 -64.20 -33.34 38.16
C THR A 378 -64.17 -34.58 37.26
N ARG A 379 -63.22 -35.50 37.49
CA ARG A 379 -62.98 -36.75 36.74
C ARG A 379 -64.22 -37.61 36.52
N PHE A 380 -65.19 -37.58 37.44
CA PHE A 380 -66.43 -38.36 37.37
C PHE A 380 -67.44 -37.91 36.31
N THR A 381 -67.21 -36.79 35.63
CA THR A 381 -68.07 -36.28 34.55
C THR A 381 -67.91 -37.04 33.23
N ASN A 382 -66.80 -37.78 33.04
CA ASN A 382 -66.48 -38.49 31.80
C ASN A 382 -67.19 -39.84 31.67
N ARG A 383 -68.33 -39.88 30.96
CA ARG A 383 -68.99 -41.13 30.52
C ARG A 383 -68.19 -41.78 29.38
N GLY A 384 -67.68 -42.99 29.59
CA GLY A 384 -67.03 -43.77 28.52
C GLY A 384 -66.06 -44.89 28.93
N GLY A 385 -65.90 -45.18 30.22
CA GLY A 385 -64.99 -46.25 30.68
C GLY A 385 -63.50 -45.88 30.74
N ASN A 386 -63.14 -44.64 30.41
CA ASN A 386 -61.75 -44.15 30.51
C ASN A 386 -61.19 -44.23 31.93
N LEU A 387 -62.03 -44.03 32.97
CA LEU A 387 -61.67 -44.19 34.38
C LEU A 387 -61.01 -45.57 34.67
N LEU A 388 -61.54 -46.64 34.06
CA LEU A 388 -61.05 -48.01 34.22
C LEU A 388 -59.79 -48.26 33.38
N LYS A 389 -59.64 -47.58 32.24
CA LYS A 389 -58.41 -47.63 31.42
C LYS A 389 -57.25 -46.94 32.13
N GLU A 390 -57.47 -45.72 32.64
CA GLU A 390 -56.51 -44.97 33.46
C GLU A 390 -56.08 -45.78 34.69
N GLU A 391 -57.03 -46.39 35.40
CA GLU A 391 -56.74 -47.23 36.57
C GLU A 391 -55.94 -48.49 36.20
N LYS A 392 -56.27 -49.13 35.07
CA LYS A 392 -55.54 -50.29 34.54
C LYS A 392 -54.11 -49.91 34.15
N GLN A 393 -53.94 -48.82 33.41
CA GLN A 393 -52.63 -48.26 33.01
C GLN A 393 -51.79 -47.90 34.25
N ARG A 394 -52.40 -47.25 35.25
CA ARG A 394 -51.74 -46.94 36.53
C ARG A 394 -51.27 -48.20 37.26
N SER A 395 -52.12 -49.24 37.34
CA SER A 395 -51.75 -50.52 37.94
C SER A 395 -50.72 -51.32 37.13
N GLU A 396 -50.64 -51.10 35.82
CA GLU A 396 -49.62 -51.66 34.94
C GLU A 396 -48.27 -50.94 35.15
N LEU A 397 -48.25 -49.60 35.15
CA LEU A 397 -47.06 -48.79 35.45
C LEU A 397 -46.50 -49.05 36.85
N GLN A 398 -47.36 -49.13 37.87
CA GLN A 398 -46.95 -49.44 39.25
C GLN A 398 -46.29 -50.84 39.38
N LYS A 399 -46.57 -51.76 38.44
CA LYS A 399 -45.90 -53.07 38.34
C LYS A 399 -44.74 -53.08 37.35
N HIS A 400 -44.65 -52.10 36.46
CA HIS A 400 -43.61 -51.97 35.44
C HIS A 400 -42.39 -51.23 35.99
N LEU A 401 -42.60 -50.11 36.69
CA LEU A 401 -41.56 -49.28 37.30
C LEU A 401 -40.58 -50.13 38.16
N PRO A 402 -41.00 -50.93 39.16
CA PRO A 402 -40.08 -51.77 39.93
C PRO A 402 -39.38 -52.88 39.13
N LYS A 403 -39.93 -53.29 37.98
CA LYS A 403 -39.28 -54.27 37.08
C LYS A 403 -38.19 -53.59 36.24
N LEU A 404 -38.48 -52.39 35.76
CA LEU A 404 -37.54 -51.56 35.02
C LEU A 404 -36.39 -51.12 35.94
N GLU A 405 -36.69 -50.63 37.15
CA GLU A 405 -35.69 -50.33 38.19
C GLU A 405 -34.77 -51.52 38.46
N LYS A 406 -35.33 -52.73 38.63
CA LYS A 406 -34.53 -53.95 38.83
C LYS A 406 -33.69 -54.32 37.61
N LYS A 407 -34.19 -54.12 36.38
CA LYS A 407 -33.45 -54.36 35.13
C LYS A 407 -32.26 -53.40 35.03
N LEU A 408 -32.54 -52.10 35.13
CA LEU A 408 -31.54 -51.04 35.08
C LEU A 408 -30.50 -51.21 36.18
N LYS A 409 -30.90 -51.62 37.39
CA LYS A 409 -29.97 -51.97 38.46
C LYS A 409 -28.94 -53.02 38.01
N SER A 410 -29.38 -54.14 37.42
CA SER A 410 -28.45 -55.17 36.94
C SER A 410 -27.58 -54.74 35.76
N GLU A 411 -28.11 -53.87 34.89
CA GLU A 411 -27.37 -53.34 33.73
C GLU A 411 -26.30 -52.34 34.19
N ILE A 412 -26.63 -51.47 35.15
CA ILE A 412 -25.69 -50.53 35.78
C ILE A 412 -24.64 -51.28 36.62
N GLU A 413 -25.02 -52.24 37.47
CA GLU A 413 -24.06 -53.00 38.30
C GLU A 413 -23.05 -53.79 37.44
N ALA A 414 -23.48 -54.34 36.29
CA ALA A 414 -22.58 -54.97 35.33
C ALA A 414 -21.62 -53.94 34.70
N TRP A 415 -22.16 -52.79 34.27
CA TRP A 415 -21.37 -51.72 33.65
C TRP A 415 -20.34 -51.11 34.61
N GLU A 416 -20.71 -50.79 35.86
CA GLU A 416 -19.81 -50.26 36.89
C GLU A 416 -18.66 -51.25 37.17
N GLY A 417 -18.96 -52.55 37.15
CA GLY A 417 -17.99 -53.63 37.31
C GLY A 417 -17.01 -53.80 36.13
N GLU A 418 -17.47 -53.57 34.90
CA GLU A 418 -16.63 -53.62 33.70
C GLU A 418 -15.73 -52.38 33.53
N HIS A 419 -16.24 -51.18 33.87
CA HIS A 419 -15.59 -49.91 33.58
C HIS A 419 -14.87 -49.29 34.79
N GLY A 420 -15.14 -49.78 36.02
CA GLY A 420 -14.49 -49.31 37.25
C GLY A 420 -14.84 -47.86 37.61
N ARG A 421 -16.00 -47.36 37.18
CA ARG A 421 -16.51 -46.00 37.41
C ARG A 421 -17.97 -46.08 37.83
N GLU A 422 -18.43 -45.07 38.57
CA GLU A 422 -19.82 -45.01 39.05
C GLU A 422 -20.76 -44.40 37.99
N PHE A 423 -21.97 -44.92 37.86
CA PHE A 423 -22.98 -44.40 36.94
C PHE A 423 -23.82 -43.33 37.65
N LEU A 424 -23.67 -42.08 37.22
CA LEU A 424 -24.29 -40.92 37.83
C LEU A 424 -25.37 -40.32 36.91
N VAL A 425 -26.54 -40.08 37.48
CA VAL A 425 -27.68 -39.37 36.88
C VAL A 425 -27.84 -38.06 37.65
N ASN A 426 -27.64 -36.93 36.96
CA ASN A 426 -27.63 -35.58 37.55
C ASN A 426 -26.63 -35.40 38.72
N GLY A 427 -25.58 -36.22 38.77
CA GLY A 427 -24.54 -36.20 39.81
C GLY A 427 -24.76 -37.15 40.99
N GLN A 428 -25.84 -37.94 41.01
CA GLN A 428 -26.11 -38.95 42.05
C GLN A 428 -26.35 -40.34 41.44
N LYS A 429 -26.22 -41.41 42.23
CA LYS A 429 -26.41 -42.77 41.69
C LYS A 429 -27.87 -42.99 41.30
N PHE A 430 -28.11 -43.66 40.17
CA PHE A 430 -29.48 -43.87 39.65
C PHE A 430 -30.46 -44.43 40.70
N LEU A 431 -30.03 -45.39 41.53
CA LEU A 431 -30.89 -45.95 42.59
C LEU A 431 -31.25 -44.93 43.68
N GLN A 432 -30.34 -44.02 44.03
CA GLN A 432 -30.60 -42.95 45.01
C GLN A 432 -31.60 -41.95 44.43
N TYR A 433 -31.45 -41.58 43.15
CA TYR A 433 -32.42 -40.75 42.44
C TYR A 433 -33.82 -41.39 42.40
N VAL A 434 -33.91 -42.68 42.06
CA VAL A 434 -35.18 -43.44 42.07
C VAL A 434 -35.81 -43.46 43.47
N GLU A 435 -35.02 -43.73 44.50
CA GLU A 435 -35.48 -43.76 45.90
C GLU A 435 -35.99 -42.38 46.34
N GLU A 436 -35.23 -41.30 46.08
CA GLU A 436 -35.63 -39.91 46.33
C GLU A 436 -36.94 -39.56 45.63
N GLN A 437 -37.11 -39.94 44.37
CA GLN A 437 -38.37 -39.71 43.64
C GLN A 437 -39.56 -40.44 44.29
N TRP A 438 -39.38 -41.70 44.70
CA TRP A 438 -40.40 -42.44 45.43
C TRP A 438 -40.70 -41.83 46.81
N GLU A 439 -39.68 -41.38 47.55
CA GLU A 439 -39.85 -40.70 48.85
C GLU A 439 -40.63 -39.39 48.71
N LEU A 440 -40.25 -38.52 47.76
CA LEU A 440 -40.97 -37.28 47.46
C LEU A 440 -42.46 -37.55 47.13
N TYR A 441 -42.73 -38.62 46.37
CA TYR A 441 -44.10 -39.06 46.09
C TYR A 441 -44.85 -39.53 47.35
N GLN A 442 -44.21 -40.29 48.26
CA GLN A 442 -44.85 -40.70 49.52
C GLN A 442 -45.11 -39.50 50.45
N ILE A 443 -44.17 -38.56 50.56
CA ILE A 443 -44.32 -37.32 51.32
C ILE A 443 -45.50 -36.51 50.78
N GLU A 444 -45.60 -36.35 49.45
CA GLU A 444 -46.72 -35.65 48.81
C GLU A 444 -48.06 -36.36 49.05
N LYS A 445 -48.10 -37.70 49.03
CA LYS A 445 -49.31 -38.46 49.35
C LYS A 445 -49.72 -38.37 50.82
N GLU A 446 -48.78 -38.39 51.77
CA GLU A 446 -49.09 -38.12 53.17
C GLU A 446 -49.53 -36.67 53.39
N ARG A 447 -48.93 -35.70 52.68
CA ARG A 447 -49.35 -34.29 52.68
C ARG A 447 -50.79 -34.13 52.16
N GLU A 448 -51.13 -34.72 51.02
CA GLU A 448 -52.50 -34.76 50.49
C GLU A 448 -53.47 -35.39 51.50
N LYS A 449 -53.08 -36.50 52.15
CA LYS A 449 -53.89 -37.23 53.12
C LYS A 449 -54.12 -36.42 54.40
N GLN A 450 -53.10 -35.71 54.89
CA GLN A 450 -53.20 -34.77 56.00
C GLN A 450 -54.10 -33.57 55.64
N GLU A 451 -53.97 -33.00 54.45
CA GLU A 451 -54.88 -31.97 53.95
C GLU A 451 -56.33 -32.46 53.89
N ARG A 452 -56.57 -33.67 53.36
CA ARG A 452 -57.92 -34.27 53.32
C ARG A 452 -58.46 -34.52 54.72
N HIS A 453 -57.61 -34.92 55.68
CA HIS A 453 -57.99 -35.09 57.08
C HIS A 453 -58.34 -33.74 57.73
N LEU A 454 -57.52 -32.70 57.52
CA LEU A 454 -57.77 -31.34 58.02
C LEU A 454 -59.04 -30.73 57.40
N LYS A 455 -59.26 -30.90 56.09
CA LYS A 455 -60.50 -30.50 55.40
C LYS A 455 -61.72 -31.24 55.98
N LYS A 456 -61.61 -32.53 56.30
CA LYS A 456 -62.67 -33.30 57.00
C LYS A 456 -62.88 -32.85 58.45
N SER A 457 -61.82 -32.54 59.20
CA SER A 457 -61.91 -32.01 60.57
C SER A 457 -62.65 -30.68 60.57
N LYS A 458 -62.22 -29.73 59.72
CA LYS A 458 -62.88 -28.44 59.53
C LYS A 458 -64.33 -28.58 59.09
N GLN A 459 -64.64 -29.47 58.13
CA GLN A 459 -66.03 -29.77 57.75
C GLN A 459 -66.84 -30.31 58.94
N THR A 460 -66.26 -31.18 59.77
CA THR A 460 -66.94 -31.74 60.94
C THR A 460 -67.13 -30.68 62.04
N GLU A 461 -66.16 -29.78 62.23
CA GLU A 461 -66.24 -28.64 63.14
C GLU A 461 -67.31 -27.64 62.67
N GLU A 462 -67.37 -27.30 61.38
CA GLU A 462 -68.43 -26.48 60.77
C GLU A 462 -69.81 -27.15 60.89
N ASP A 463 -69.91 -28.45 60.59
CA ASP A 463 -71.16 -29.23 60.70
C ASP A 463 -71.64 -29.32 62.17
N MET A 464 -70.74 -29.31 63.15
CA MET A 464 -71.07 -29.24 64.58
C MET A 464 -71.48 -27.83 65.03
N LEU A 465 -70.86 -26.78 64.47
CA LEU A 465 -71.09 -25.39 64.87
C LEU A 465 -72.38 -24.81 64.26
N TYR A 466 -72.75 -25.25 63.04
CA TYR A 466 -73.91 -24.75 62.28
C TYR A 466 -75.02 -25.79 62.08
N GLY A 467 -74.77 -27.06 62.40
CA GLY A 467 -75.73 -28.16 62.25
C GLY A 467 -75.78 -28.76 60.84
N THR A 468 -75.74 -30.08 60.74
CA THR A 468 -75.67 -30.80 59.47
C THR A 468 -76.91 -30.59 58.59
N ILE A 469 -76.76 -29.94 57.44
CA ILE A 469 -77.85 -29.84 56.45
C ILE A 469 -78.01 -31.18 55.70
N ILE A 470 -78.78 -32.09 56.30
CA ILE A 470 -79.13 -33.38 55.67
C ILE A 470 -79.99 -33.15 54.42
N ARG A 471 -79.38 -33.19 53.23
CA ARG A 471 -80.11 -33.33 51.96
C ARG A 471 -80.07 -34.78 51.46
N THR A 472 -81.11 -35.53 51.82
CA THR A 472 -81.37 -36.87 51.28
C THR A 472 -81.77 -36.82 49.80
N PRO A 473 -81.23 -37.71 48.93
CA PRO A 473 -81.66 -37.78 47.54
C PRO A 473 -83.06 -38.41 47.43
N THR A 474 -84.03 -37.64 46.93
CA THR A 474 -85.45 -38.03 46.90
C THR A 474 -85.76 -39.03 45.79
N LYS A 475 -86.51 -40.09 46.11
CA LYS A 475 -87.09 -41.02 45.12
C LYS A 475 -88.08 -40.31 44.19
N ARG A 476 -88.04 -40.63 42.88
CA ARG A 476 -89.23 -40.64 42.00
C ARG A 476 -89.46 -42.06 41.47
N ARG A 477 -90.73 -42.40 41.21
CA ARG A 477 -91.24 -43.75 40.86
C ARG A 477 -92.36 -43.61 39.81
N PHE A 478 -92.77 -44.74 39.20
CA PHE A 478 -93.95 -45.01 38.33
C PHE A 478 -93.71 -44.88 36.80
N LEU A 479 -94.20 -45.79 35.91
CA LEU A 479 -94.82 -47.14 36.02
C LEU A 479 -94.87 -47.89 34.64
N GLY A 480 -94.89 -49.24 34.62
CA GLY A 480 -95.56 -50.11 33.61
C GLY A 480 -94.68 -50.72 32.48
N THR A 481 -94.20 -51.99 32.49
CA THR A 481 -94.82 -53.35 32.34
C THR A 481 -95.10 -53.80 30.88
N PRO A 482 -95.03 -55.12 30.49
CA PRO A 482 -94.85 -56.35 31.29
C PRO A 482 -93.73 -57.33 30.82
N THR A 483 -93.62 -58.49 31.50
CA THR A 483 -92.62 -59.58 31.37
C THR A 483 -92.96 -60.65 30.32
N PRO A 484 -91.97 -61.49 29.89
CA PRO A 484 -91.84 -62.90 30.36
C PRO A 484 -90.35 -63.40 30.40
N ASN A 485 -89.91 -64.62 30.79
CA ASN A 485 -90.36 -65.68 31.72
C ASN A 485 -89.14 -66.59 32.12
N LYS A 486 -88.92 -66.90 33.42
CA LYS A 486 -88.14 -68.07 33.97
C LYS A 486 -86.61 -68.12 33.66
N SER A 487 -85.73 -68.81 34.39
CA SER A 487 -85.85 -69.89 35.41
C SER A 487 -84.75 -69.89 36.50
N ARG A 488 -85.01 -70.55 37.64
CA ARG A 488 -84.09 -70.82 38.77
C ARG A 488 -83.10 -71.99 38.51
N LYS A 489 -81.90 -71.97 39.12
CA LYS A 489 -81.39 -72.95 40.13
C LYS A 489 -79.95 -72.58 40.55
N VAL A 490 -79.66 -72.32 41.84
CA VAL A 490 -79.23 -73.22 42.94
C VAL A 490 -77.72 -73.54 42.95
N SER A 491 -77.07 -72.99 43.98
CA SER A 491 -75.93 -73.42 44.82
C SER A 491 -75.07 -74.64 44.44
N ASN A 492 -73.74 -74.57 44.65
CA ASN A 492 -73.13 -74.97 45.93
C ASN A 492 -71.61 -74.71 46.07
N LEU A 493 -71.12 -74.78 47.31
CA LEU A 493 -69.70 -74.78 47.69
C LEU A 493 -69.02 -76.15 47.42
N SER A 494 -67.69 -76.17 47.31
CA SER A 494 -66.83 -76.89 48.29
C SER A 494 -65.32 -76.76 48.01
N LEU A 495 -64.55 -76.69 49.09
CA LEU A 495 -63.11 -77.01 49.14
C LEU A 495 -62.83 -78.45 48.64
N PHE A 496 -61.63 -78.75 48.11
CA PHE A 496 -60.58 -79.40 48.92
C PHE A 496 -59.21 -79.54 48.22
N GLU A 497 -58.22 -79.61 49.11
CA GLU A 497 -56.79 -79.90 49.01
C GLU A 497 -56.32 -81.14 48.20
N ARG A 498 -55.00 -81.13 47.88
CA ARG A 498 -54.00 -82.23 47.99
C ARG A 498 -53.61 -83.19 46.82
N VAL A 499 -52.28 -83.24 46.63
CA VAL A 499 -51.39 -84.45 46.62
C VAL A 499 -51.02 -85.14 45.28
N VAL A 500 -49.86 -84.73 44.73
CA VAL A 500 -48.56 -85.47 44.71
C VAL A 500 -48.35 -86.71 43.79
N LEU A 501 -47.07 -86.90 43.40
CA LEU A 501 -46.35 -88.12 42.90
C LEU A 501 -46.18 -88.38 41.37
N ARG A 502 -45.00 -87.93 40.87
CA ARG A 502 -43.91 -88.68 40.19
C ARG A 502 -44.06 -89.37 38.81
N ARG A 503 -42.99 -89.11 38.00
CA ARG A 503 -42.26 -89.98 37.04
C ARG A 503 -43.06 -90.43 35.80
N THR A 504 -42.53 -90.29 34.58
CA THR A 504 -41.29 -90.95 34.11
C THR A 504 -40.59 -90.22 32.94
N HIS A 505 -39.26 -90.34 32.90
CA HIS A 505 -38.40 -90.22 31.70
C HIS A 505 -38.52 -91.52 30.86
N PRO A 506 -38.14 -91.59 29.56
CA PRO A 506 -36.86 -91.07 29.05
C PRO A 506 -36.85 -90.43 27.64
N ALA A 507 -35.69 -89.85 27.30
CA ALA A 507 -35.27 -89.56 25.92
C ALA A 507 -34.87 -90.88 25.20
N PRO A 508 -34.47 -90.84 23.91
CA PRO A 508 -33.05 -90.56 23.66
C PRO A 508 -32.70 -89.84 22.33
N ALA A 509 -31.43 -89.39 22.31
CA ALA A 509 -30.50 -89.52 21.18
C ALA A 509 -30.63 -88.66 19.91
N CYS A 510 -29.59 -87.81 19.78
CA CYS A 510 -28.60 -87.81 18.69
C CYS A 510 -28.60 -86.62 17.70
N PRO A 511 -27.39 -86.27 17.18
CA PRO A 511 -27.05 -84.91 16.76
C PRO A 511 -26.74 -84.85 15.25
N LEU A 512 -26.06 -83.80 14.78
CA LEU A 512 -24.80 -83.88 14.03
C LEU A 512 -24.25 -82.47 13.70
N PHE A 513 -22.94 -82.30 13.95
CA PHE A 513 -21.99 -81.27 13.50
C PHE A 513 -22.35 -79.77 13.68
#